data_AF-A0A2E6RL86-F1
#
_entry.id   AF-A0A2E6RL86-F1
#
_cell.length_a   1.000
_cell.length_b   1.000
_cell.length_c   1.000
_cell.angle_alpha   90.00
_cell.angle_beta   90.00
_cell.angle_gamma   90.00
#
_symmetry.space_group_name_H-M   'P 1'
#
loop_
_entity.id
_entity.type
_entity.pdbx_description
1 polymer ?
#
loop_
_entity_poly.entity_id
_entity_poly.type
_entity_poly.pdbx_seq_one_letter_code
_entity_poly.pdbx_strand_id
1 'polypeptide(L)'
;MALTFIEYTADGNNNKNFTFQSLKTTDIDVKLDGALKTAGTHYNITNYTPSGGGTVVFTSGNIPASPVIIRIARSTDVSTPRVTYTPGSSVKAADLNDNSLQTIYSLQEEKDAVQNLGGTLTNVTISGNLNVGSNRITNVAAGISATDGVNKQQVEDITTNNNTAIAAAQTAAQNSALAANQSASAAAISSTNAVTYSQVAQAAATSAQSAGTNMTAQIGDAQKYAANPANTTFTTTAGVTGQLSALHYATLANTYAGFTVFYGFHRTTAGAFKLDYATASDTATYKVEDYQYKGEAQWHIGDSAALHSATSGGTQGTPRYSLNSSGHLILTTTA
;
A
#
# COMPACT_ATOMS: atom_id res chain seq x y z
N MET A 1 -33.41 55.83 41.65
CA MET A 1 -32.53 57.01 41.70
C MET A 1 -32.75 57.78 40.41
N ALA A 2 -32.91 59.10 40.43
CA ALA A 2 -33.01 59.87 39.19
C ALA A 2 -31.64 59.88 38.50
N LEU A 3 -31.62 59.73 37.18
CA LEU A 3 -30.38 59.84 36.39
C LEU A 3 -29.84 61.26 36.50
N THR A 4 -28.51 61.37 36.57
CA THR A 4 -27.77 62.65 36.56
C THR A 4 -27.52 63.18 35.15
N PHE A 5 -28.08 62.53 34.14
CA PHE A 5 -28.02 62.94 32.75
C PHE A 5 -29.30 62.59 31.99
N ILE A 6 -29.45 63.17 30.81
CA ILE A 6 -30.44 62.81 29.81
C ILE A 6 -29.78 62.79 28.43
N GLU A 7 -30.23 61.88 27.57
CA GLU A 7 -29.79 61.79 26.19
C GLU A 7 -30.94 62.05 25.23
N TYR A 8 -30.60 62.74 24.15
CA TYR A 8 -31.49 62.99 23.02
C TYR A 8 -30.78 62.61 21.74
N THR A 9 -31.50 62.01 20.80
CA THR A 9 -31.09 62.05 19.39
C THR A 9 -31.40 63.43 18.85
N ALA A 10 -30.44 64.05 18.18
CA ALA A 10 -30.63 65.34 17.54
C ALA A 10 -31.75 65.28 16.49
N ASP A 11 -32.58 66.31 16.51
CA ASP A 11 -33.81 66.47 15.72
C ASP A 11 -33.82 67.80 14.95
N GLY A 12 -32.71 68.55 14.98
CA GLY A 12 -32.63 69.90 14.42
C GLY A 12 -33.33 70.97 15.25
N ASN A 13 -33.84 70.65 16.45
CA ASN A 13 -34.43 71.63 17.37
C ASN A 13 -33.37 72.17 18.35
N ASN A 14 -33.34 73.49 18.53
CA ASN A 14 -32.38 74.16 19.38
C ASN A 14 -32.60 73.95 20.89
N ASN A 15 -33.77 73.48 21.32
CA ASN A 15 -34.09 73.34 22.73
C ASN A 15 -34.08 71.88 23.18
N LYS A 16 -33.45 71.62 24.33
CA LYS A 16 -33.43 70.33 25.02
C LYS A 16 -33.56 70.53 26.52
N ASN A 17 -34.57 69.90 27.12
CA ASN A 17 -34.88 70.06 28.54
C ASN A 17 -34.06 69.06 29.37
N PHE A 18 -33.85 69.36 30.64
CA PHE A 18 -33.35 68.40 31.61
C PHE A 18 -34.04 68.65 32.95
N THR A 19 -34.23 67.61 33.75
CA THR A 19 -35.00 67.66 35.01
C THR A 19 -34.21 67.24 36.24
N PHE A 20 -32.95 66.83 36.07
CA PHE A 20 -32.09 66.47 37.18
C PHE A 20 -31.62 67.71 37.94
N GLN A 21 -31.43 67.57 39.25
CA GLN A 21 -31.02 68.64 40.15
C GLN A 21 -29.54 68.95 40.00
N SER A 22 -29.11 70.20 40.20
CA SER A 22 -27.70 70.60 40.21
C SER A 22 -27.49 71.83 41.10
N LEU A 23 -26.24 72.16 41.45
CA LEU A 23 -25.97 73.26 42.38
C LEU A 23 -25.97 74.61 41.63
N LYS A 24 -25.40 74.64 40.44
CA LYS A 24 -25.32 75.83 39.58
C LYS A 24 -25.37 75.43 38.10
N THR A 25 -25.71 76.38 37.24
CA THR A 25 -25.75 76.18 35.78
C THR A 25 -24.42 75.73 35.18
N THR A 26 -23.30 76.09 35.80
CA THR A 26 -21.97 75.66 35.35
C THR A 26 -21.69 74.18 35.62
N ASP A 27 -22.51 73.51 36.42
CA ASP A 27 -22.40 72.06 36.66
C ASP A 27 -23.14 71.26 35.58
N ILE A 28 -23.54 71.88 34.48
CA ILE A 28 -24.28 71.24 33.39
C ILE A 28 -23.40 71.19 32.14
N ASP A 29 -22.95 69.99 31.83
CA ASP A 29 -22.18 69.68 30.63
C ASP A 29 -23.11 69.25 29.51
N VAL A 30 -22.83 69.74 28.30
CA VAL A 30 -23.47 69.25 27.07
C VAL A 30 -22.40 68.62 26.18
N LYS A 31 -22.60 67.37 25.81
CA LYS A 31 -21.74 66.61 24.90
C LYS A 31 -22.50 66.24 23.64
N LEU A 32 -21.86 66.39 22.48
CA LEU A 32 -22.36 65.90 21.18
C LEU A 32 -21.48 64.75 20.73
N ASP A 33 -22.04 63.55 20.57
CA ASP A 33 -21.30 62.32 20.25
C ASP A 33 -20.06 62.13 21.15
N GLY A 34 -20.21 62.46 22.43
CA GLY A 34 -19.15 62.40 23.44
C GLY A 34 -18.22 63.62 23.51
N ALA A 35 -18.24 64.53 22.52
CA ALA A 35 -17.42 65.74 22.52
C ALA A 35 -18.05 66.87 23.35
N LEU A 36 -17.33 67.33 24.39
CA LEU A 36 -17.77 68.43 25.28
C LEU A 36 -17.92 69.75 24.51
N LYS A 37 -19.00 70.47 24.80
CA LYS A 37 -19.31 71.79 24.24
C LYS A 37 -19.21 72.87 25.32
N THR A 38 -18.90 74.08 24.87
CA THR A 38 -18.70 75.24 25.76
C THR A 38 -19.99 76.04 25.91
N ALA A 39 -20.45 76.21 27.15
CA ALA A 39 -21.55 77.13 27.48
C ALA A 39 -21.23 78.58 27.08
N GLY A 40 -22.25 79.37 26.71
CA GLY A 40 -22.11 80.73 26.18
C GLY A 40 -21.69 80.79 24.71
N THR A 41 -20.97 79.79 24.20
CA THR A 41 -20.54 79.71 22.79
C THR A 41 -21.46 78.79 21.97
N HIS A 42 -21.63 77.54 22.42
CA HIS A 42 -22.37 76.51 21.68
C HIS A 42 -23.81 76.38 22.17
N TYR A 43 -24.04 76.62 23.46
CA TYR A 43 -25.35 76.56 24.08
C TYR A 43 -25.45 77.52 25.26
N ASN A 44 -26.67 77.89 25.61
CA ASN A 44 -27.01 78.60 26.84
C ASN A 44 -27.98 77.76 27.67
N ILE A 45 -28.04 78.01 28.97
CA ILE A 45 -29.02 77.38 29.86
C ILE A 45 -30.05 78.43 30.26
N THR A 46 -31.31 78.13 30.00
CA THR A 46 -32.46 78.99 30.33
C THR A 46 -33.42 78.24 31.24
N ASN A 47 -34.30 78.96 31.93
CA ASN A 47 -35.31 78.39 32.85
C ASN A 47 -34.72 77.46 33.93
N TYR A 48 -33.52 77.77 34.39
CA TYR A 48 -32.80 76.94 35.36
C TYR A 48 -33.36 77.07 36.78
N THR A 49 -33.50 75.92 37.45
CA THR A 49 -33.74 75.84 38.89
C THR A 49 -32.85 74.74 39.51
N PRO A 50 -32.22 75.00 40.68
CA PRO A 50 -31.38 73.98 41.33
C PRO A 50 -32.10 72.66 41.62
N SER A 51 -33.41 72.72 41.90
CA SER A 51 -34.22 71.57 42.29
C SER A 51 -35.01 70.92 41.13
N GLY A 52 -35.07 71.55 39.95
CA GLY A 52 -36.00 71.15 38.88
C GLY A 52 -35.42 71.12 37.46
N GLY A 53 -34.12 71.39 37.30
CA GLY A 53 -33.44 71.32 36.00
C GLY A 53 -33.55 72.60 35.18
N GLY A 54 -33.58 72.51 33.86
CA GLY A 54 -33.61 73.67 32.96
C GLY A 54 -33.69 73.28 31.49
N THR A 55 -33.44 74.24 30.60
CA THR A 55 -33.43 74.05 29.15
C THR A 55 -32.10 74.48 28.56
N VAL A 56 -31.40 73.53 27.94
CA VAL A 56 -30.28 73.79 27.03
C VAL A 56 -30.84 74.38 25.74
N VAL A 57 -30.34 75.54 25.34
CA VAL A 57 -30.69 76.25 24.11
C VAL A 57 -29.42 76.41 23.27
N PHE A 58 -29.32 75.68 22.17
CA PHE A 58 -28.19 75.79 21.24
C PHE A 58 -28.16 77.15 20.56
N THR A 59 -26.97 77.74 20.44
CA THR A 59 -26.78 79.03 19.76
C THR A 59 -26.93 78.86 18.24
N SER A 60 -27.18 79.96 17.52
CA SER A 60 -27.29 79.94 16.06
C SER A 60 -26.04 79.34 15.42
N GLY A 61 -26.20 78.41 14.48
CA GLY A 61 -25.12 77.68 13.84
C GLY A 61 -24.58 76.47 14.61
N ASN A 62 -25.01 76.24 15.85
CA ASN A 62 -24.58 75.11 16.69
C ASN A 62 -25.68 74.09 16.98
N ILE A 63 -26.81 74.17 16.27
CA ILE A 63 -27.95 73.26 16.44
C ILE A 63 -27.56 71.88 15.87
N PRO A 64 -27.48 70.81 16.68
CA PRO A 64 -27.10 69.50 16.19
C PRO A 64 -28.18 68.93 15.26
N ALA A 65 -27.76 68.30 14.16
CA ALA A 65 -28.64 67.56 13.26
C ALA A 65 -28.62 66.06 13.58
N SER A 66 -29.72 65.37 13.27
CA SER A 66 -29.77 63.90 13.37
C SER A 66 -28.66 63.25 12.53
N PRO A 67 -27.97 62.20 13.00
CA PRO A 67 -28.28 61.35 14.16
C PRO A 67 -27.45 61.64 15.44
N VAL A 68 -26.81 62.82 15.54
CA VAL A 68 -25.92 63.16 16.67
C VAL A 68 -26.60 62.93 18.02
N ILE A 69 -25.92 62.28 18.96
CA ILE A 69 -26.39 62.11 20.33
C ILE A 69 -26.02 63.33 21.17
N ILE A 70 -27.03 63.98 21.72
CA ILE A 70 -26.91 65.09 22.66
C ILE A 70 -27.03 64.50 24.07
N ARG A 71 -25.94 64.50 24.82
CA ARG A 71 -25.95 64.16 26.25
C ARG A 71 -25.87 65.44 27.08
N ILE A 72 -26.85 65.65 27.93
CA ILE A 72 -26.87 66.73 28.93
C ILE A 72 -26.67 66.05 30.29
N ALA A 73 -25.57 66.35 30.97
CA ALA A 73 -25.18 65.68 32.20
C ALA A 73 -24.79 66.68 33.28
N ARG A 74 -25.00 66.28 34.54
CA ARG A 74 -24.43 66.98 35.67
C ARG A 74 -22.94 66.65 35.81
N SER A 75 -22.13 67.66 36.06
CA SER A 75 -20.73 67.55 36.44
C SER A 75 -20.49 68.46 37.64
N THR A 76 -20.53 67.89 38.83
CA THR A 76 -20.31 68.63 40.07
C THR A 76 -18.81 68.84 40.27
N ASP A 77 -18.36 70.08 40.30
CA ASP A 77 -16.98 70.41 40.65
C ASP A 77 -16.73 70.06 42.13
N VAL A 78 -15.78 69.15 42.38
CA VAL A 78 -15.35 68.71 43.72
C VAL A 78 -13.93 69.15 44.06
N SER A 79 -13.30 69.98 43.21
CA SER A 79 -11.94 70.48 43.45
C SER A 79 -11.89 71.47 44.62
N THR A 80 -13.01 72.14 44.91
CA THR A 80 -13.15 73.08 46.02
C THR A 80 -14.47 72.85 46.76
N PRO A 81 -14.46 72.87 48.11
CA PRO A 81 -15.70 72.78 48.88
C PRO A 81 -16.52 74.06 48.70
N ARG A 82 -17.84 73.93 48.65
CA ARG A 82 -18.75 75.10 48.53
C ARG A 82 -18.64 76.04 49.72
N VAL A 83 -18.38 75.51 50.92
CA VAL A 83 -18.12 76.29 52.13
C VAL A 83 -16.88 75.76 52.85
N THR A 84 -15.96 76.65 53.19
CA THR A 84 -14.78 76.32 54.02
C THR A 84 -15.05 76.72 55.48
N TYR A 85 -15.00 75.77 56.40
CA TYR A 85 -15.16 76.05 57.82
C TYR A 85 -13.89 76.69 58.39
N THR A 86 -14.03 77.83 59.06
CA THR A 86 -12.92 78.54 59.70
C THR A 86 -13.11 78.58 61.22
N PRO A 87 -12.04 78.46 62.03
CA PRO A 87 -12.15 78.54 63.49
C PRO A 87 -12.81 79.84 63.95
N GLY A 88 -13.73 79.74 64.92
CA GLY A 88 -14.47 80.89 65.45
C GLY A 88 -15.67 81.32 64.62
N SER A 89 -15.90 80.74 63.43
CA SER A 89 -17.12 80.99 62.64
C SER A 89 -18.30 80.17 63.14
N SER A 90 -19.49 80.77 63.15
CA SER A 90 -20.74 80.03 63.38
C SER A 90 -21.10 79.22 62.13
N VAL A 91 -21.09 77.89 62.24
CA VAL A 91 -21.51 76.99 61.16
C VAL A 91 -23.03 77.00 61.06
N LYS A 92 -23.58 77.32 59.88
CA LYS A 92 -25.02 77.25 59.63
C LYS A 92 -25.38 75.88 59.05
N ALA A 93 -26.61 75.43 59.29
CA ALA A 93 -27.14 74.22 58.67
C ALA A 93 -27.08 74.27 57.13
N ALA A 94 -27.27 75.45 56.55
CA ALA A 94 -27.12 75.66 55.10
C ALA A 94 -25.71 75.34 54.61
N ASP A 95 -24.67 75.72 55.35
CA ASP A 95 -23.27 75.48 54.98
C ASP A 95 -22.93 73.98 55.01
N LEU A 96 -23.52 73.23 55.95
CA LEU A 96 -23.40 71.78 56.04
C LEU A 96 -24.14 71.08 54.89
N ASN A 97 -25.37 71.53 54.62
CA ASN A 97 -26.19 70.99 53.54
C ASN A 97 -25.54 71.23 52.18
N ASP A 98 -24.91 72.39 51.97
CA ASP A 98 -24.28 72.77 50.71
C ASP A 98 -23.09 71.87 50.35
N ASN A 99 -22.21 71.60 51.30
CA ASN A 99 -21.10 70.65 51.12
C ASN A 99 -21.59 69.20 51.02
N SER A 100 -22.63 68.84 51.78
CA SER A 100 -23.22 67.49 51.73
C SER A 100 -23.89 67.22 50.38
N LEU A 101 -24.59 68.21 49.81
CA LEU A 101 -25.21 68.10 48.49
C LEU A 101 -24.16 67.97 47.38
N GLN A 102 -23.08 68.75 47.44
CA GLN A 102 -21.95 68.62 46.51
C GLN A 102 -21.40 67.18 46.50
N THR A 103 -21.23 66.59 47.69
CA THR A 103 -20.75 65.21 47.84
C THR A 103 -21.78 64.18 47.34
N ILE A 104 -23.06 64.35 47.69
CA ILE A 104 -24.11 63.43 47.23
C ILE A 104 -24.22 63.47 45.71
N TYR A 105 -24.10 64.65 45.10
CA TYR A 105 -24.22 64.81 43.66
C TYR A 105 -23.05 64.20 42.90
N SER A 106 -21.81 64.38 43.37
CA SER A 106 -20.65 63.72 42.76
C SER A 106 -20.71 62.20 42.87
N LEU A 107 -21.18 61.66 44.01
CA LEU A 107 -21.37 60.21 44.18
C LEU A 107 -22.47 59.65 43.29
N GLN A 108 -23.54 60.41 43.04
CA GLN A 108 -24.59 60.02 42.09
C GLN A 108 -24.05 60.00 40.66
N GLU A 109 -23.24 60.99 40.27
CA GLU A 109 -22.61 61.06 38.95
C GLU A 109 -21.64 59.90 38.72
N GLU A 110 -20.79 59.60 39.71
CA GLU A 110 -19.88 58.46 39.65
C GLU A 110 -20.64 57.14 39.55
N LYS A 111 -21.71 56.98 40.34
CA LYS A 111 -22.56 55.80 40.29
C LYS A 111 -23.26 55.67 38.94
N ASP A 112 -23.76 56.75 38.36
CA ASP A 112 -24.40 56.70 37.05
C ASP A 112 -23.39 56.45 35.93
N ALA A 113 -22.16 56.98 36.04
CA ALA A 113 -21.07 56.69 35.12
C ALA A 113 -20.66 55.21 35.17
N VAL A 114 -20.64 54.59 36.35
CA VAL A 114 -20.31 53.18 36.56
C VAL A 114 -21.51 52.26 36.27
N GLN A 115 -22.74 52.61 36.63
CA GLN A 115 -23.91 51.75 36.40
C GLN A 115 -24.43 51.83 34.96
N ASN A 116 -24.22 52.95 34.25
CA ASN A 116 -24.38 52.98 32.79
C ASN A 116 -23.18 52.38 32.03
N LEU A 117 -22.33 51.56 32.67
CA LEU A 117 -21.40 50.64 31.98
C LEU A 117 -22.10 49.52 31.18
N GLY A 118 -23.40 49.65 30.89
CA GLY A 118 -23.98 49.14 29.65
C GLY A 118 -23.44 49.86 28.39
N GLY A 119 -22.72 50.98 28.56
CA GLY A 119 -21.95 51.64 27.53
C GLY A 119 -20.61 50.93 27.32
N THR A 120 -20.34 50.53 26.07
CA THR A 120 -19.05 50.03 25.63
C THR A 120 -17.95 50.99 26.06
N LEU A 121 -17.03 50.53 26.93
CA LEU A 121 -15.79 51.24 27.16
C LEU A 121 -14.94 51.16 25.88
N THR A 122 -14.82 52.29 25.18
CA THR A 122 -13.93 52.40 24.02
C THR A 122 -12.55 52.88 24.46
N ASN A 123 -11.49 52.40 23.82
CA ASN A 123 -10.10 52.82 24.09
C ASN A 123 -9.58 52.61 25.53
N VAL A 124 -9.99 51.53 26.21
CA VAL A 124 -9.41 51.18 27.52
C VAL A 124 -7.95 50.79 27.35
N THR A 125 -7.04 51.55 27.96
CA THR A 125 -5.63 51.17 28.09
C THR A 125 -5.42 50.57 29.47
N ILE A 126 -5.01 49.30 29.51
CA ILE A 126 -4.63 48.61 30.75
C ILE A 126 -3.11 48.72 30.87
N SER A 127 -2.62 49.57 31.77
CA SER A 127 -1.18 49.85 31.94
C SER A 127 -0.39 48.70 32.61
N GLY A 128 -1.04 47.56 32.85
CA GLY A 128 -0.47 46.40 33.52
C GLY A 128 -1.20 45.10 33.14
N ASN A 129 -1.03 44.05 33.94
CA ASN A 129 -1.67 42.76 33.69
C ASN A 129 -3.17 42.81 34.01
N LEU A 130 -3.98 42.25 33.12
CA LEU A 130 -5.39 41.99 33.38
C LEU A 130 -5.56 40.59 33.99
N ASN A 131 -6.07 40.51 35.22
CA ASN A 131 -6.51 39.27 35.85
C ASN A 131 -8.03 39.21 35.81
N VAL A 132 -8.60 38.24 35.09
CA VAL A 132 -10.05 38.03 34.97
C VAL A 132 -10.60 36.94 35.90
N GLY A 133 -9.75 36.31 36.73
CA GLY A 133 -10.13 35.16 37.56
C GLY A 133 -10.69 34.02 36.72
N SER A 134 -11.75 33.37 37.21
CA SER A 134 -12.48 32.31 36.48
C SER A 134 -13.54 32.83 35.51
N ASN A 135 -13.55 34.13 35.22
CA ASN A 135 -14.53 34.72 34.32
C ASN A 135 -14.11 34.57 32.86
N ARG A 136 -15.10 34.57 31.96
CA ARG A 136 -14.88 34.53 30.53
C ARG A 136 -14.79 35.95 29.97
N ILE A 137 -13.86 36.15 29.04
CA ILE A 137 -13.88 37.31 28.14
C ILE A 137 -14.78 36.92 26.96
N THR A 138 -15.91 37.60 26.81
CA THR A 138 -16.84 37.38 25.70
C THR A 138 -16.53 38.36 24.56
N ASN A 139 -16.89 37.99 23.32
CA ASN A 139 -16.78 38.85 22.13
C ASN A 139 -15.35 39.35 21.79
N VAL A 140 -14.34 38.50 21.99
CA VAL A 140 -12.98 38.77 21.49
C VAL A 140 -12.98 38.62 19.97
N ALA A 141 -12.70 39.71 19.25
CA ALA A 141 -12.52 39.68 17.80
C ALA A 141 -11.35 38.78 17.40
N ALA A 142 -11.28 38.38 16.13
CA ALA A 142 -10.11 37.67 15.63
C ALA A 142 -8.87 38.59 15.74
N GLY A 143 -7.78 38.07 16.29
CA GLY A 143 -6.50 38.78 16.32
C GLY A 143 -5.96 38.96 14.90
N ILE A 144 -5.47 40.16 14.59
CA ILE A 144 -4.94 40.54 13.27
C ILE A 144 -3.42 40.77 13.36
N SER A 145 -2.98 41.49 14.38
CA SER A 145 -1.57 41.77 14.64
C SER A 145 -0.93 40.68 15.49
N ALA A 146 0.40 40.56 15.41
CA ALA A 146 1.16 39.53 16.14
C ALA A 146 1.06 39.64 17.67
N THR A 147 0.65 40.79 18.20
CA THR A 147 0.50 41.07 19.64
C THR A 147 -0.95 40.97 20.13
N ASP A 148 -1.90 40.69 19.24
CA ASP A 148 -3.31 40.63 19.60
C ASP A 148 -3.64 39.34 20.36
N GLY A 149 -4.61 39.42 21.27
CA GLY A 149 -5.26 38.23 21.80
C GLY A 149 -6.03 37.51 20.70
N VAL A 150 -5.93 36.18 20.66
CA VAL A 150 -6.68 35.35 19.70
C VAL A 150 -7.97 34.84 20.33
N ASN A 151 -9.00 34.67 19.50
CA ASN A 151 -10.25 34.07 19.95
C ASN A 151 -10.18 32.53 19.89
N LYS A 152 -11.19 31.87 20.48
CA LYS A 152 -11.25 30.40 20.52
C LYS A 152 -11.28 29.75 19.13
N GLN A 153 -11.98 30.36 18.16
CA GLN A 153 -12.07 29.84 16.80
C GLN A 153 -10.68 29.73 16.15
N GLN A 154 -9.85 30.78 16.25
CA GLN A 154 -8.49 30.75 15.69
C GLN A 154 -7.64 29.63 16.31
N VAL A 155 -7.78 29.36 17.61
CA VAL A 155 -7.07 28.26 18.29
C VAL A 155 -7.58 26.88 17.82
N GLU A 156 -8.89 26.73 17.65
CA GLU A 156 -9.50 25.50 17.13
C GLU A 156 -9.13 25.24 15.67
N ASP A 157 -9.04 26.29 14.84
CA ASP A 157 -8.60 26.20 13.45
C ASP A 157 -7.14 25.75 13.36
N ILE A 158 -6.25 26.32 14.19
CA ILE A 158 -4.85 25.87 14.28
C ILE A 158 -4.79 24.38 14.64
N THR A 159 -5.57 23.97 15.65
CA THR A 159 -5.60 22.57 16.10
C THR A 159 -6.10 21.65 14.99
N THR A 160 -7.16 22.05 14.29
CA THR A 160 -7.75 21.29 13.18
C THR A 160 -6.76 21.15 12.03
N ASN A 161 -6.14 22.26 11.60
CA ASN A 161 -5.16 22.27 10.51
C ASN A 161 -3.95 21.38 10.83
N ASN A 162 -3.44 21.47 12.07
CA ASN A 162 -2.34 20.61 12.51
C ASN A 162 -2.73 19.13 12.50
N ASN A 163 -3.92 18.79 12.99
CA ASN A 163 -4.41 17.41 12.99
C ASN A 163 -4.59 16.87 11.57
N THR A 164 -5.12 17.66 10.64
CA THR A 164 -5.24 17.30 9.23
C THR A 164 -3.86 17.07 8.59
N ALA A 165 -2.89 17.94 8.85
CA ALA A 165 -1.53 17.80 8.34
C ALA A 165 -0.85 16.52 8.89
N ILE A 166 -1.03 16.24 10.18
CA ILE A 166 -0.52 15.02 10.83
C ILE A 166 -1.14 13.77 10.21
N ALA A 167 -2.46 13.75 10.01
CA ALA A 167 -3.15 12.62 9.39
C ALA A 167 -2.64 12.36 7.96
N ALA A 168 -2.48 13.42 7.16
CA ALA A 168 -1.92 13.30 5.81
C ALA A 168 -0.48 12.73 5.81
N ALA A 169 0.37 13.20 6.73
CA ALA A 169 1.73 12.70 6.89
C ALA A 169 1.75 11.21 7.30
N GLN A 170 0.84 10.77 8.18
CA GLN A 170 0.72 9.37 8.58
C GLN A 170 0.31 8.48 7.40
N THR A 171 -0.66 8.90 6.58
CA THR A 171 -1.06 8.16 5.38
C THR A 171 0.09 8.05 4.38
N ALA A 172 0.83 9.13 4.14
CA ALA A 172 1.98 9.12 3.24
C ALA A 172 3.09 8.15 3.71
N ALA A 173 3.35 8.11 5.02
CA ALA A 173 4.31 7.17 5.62
C ALA A 173 3.85 5.71 5.46
N GLN A 174 2.57 5.41 5.71
CA GLN A 174 2.02 4.07 5.52
C GLN A 174 2.10 3.59 4.06
N ASN A 175 1.76 4.47 3.10
CA ASN A 175 1.86 4.16 1.68
C ASN A 175 3.31 3.87 1.25
N SER A 176 4.26 4.63 1.79
CA SER A 176 5.70 4.43 1.52
C SER A 176 6.18 3.09 2.08
N ALA A 177 5.76 2.72 3.29
CA ALA A 177 6.08 1.43 3.90
C ALA A 177 5.48 0.25 3.10
N LEU A 178 4.24 0.39 2.62
CA LEU A 178 3.60 -0.63 1.79
C LEU A 178 4.30 -0.80 0.44
N ALA A 179 4.71 0.29 -0.20
CA ALA A 179 5.48 0.24 -1.45
C ALA A 179 6.86 -0.43 -1.26
N ALA A 180 7.53 -0.16 -0.15
CA ALA A 180 8.79 -0.83 0.21
C ALA A 180 8.60 -2.34 0.41
N ASN A 181 7.56 -2.76 1.12
CA ASN A 181 7.25 -4.18 1.34
C ASN A 181 6.91 -4.92 0.04
N GLN A 182 6.15 -4.29 -0.86
CA GLN A 182 5.86 -4.85 -2.18
C GLN A 182 7.13 -5.00 -3.02
N SER A 183 8.01 -4.00 -2.99
CA SER A 183 9.30 -4.04 -3.70
C SER A 183 10.21 -5.14 -3.16
N ALA A 184 10.28 -5.31 -1.84
CA ALA A 184 11.03 -6.39 -1.20
C ALA A 184 10.47 -7.77 -1.59
N SER A 185 9.15 -7.92 -1.62
CA SER A 185 8.50 -9.18 -2.03
C SER A 185 8.77 -9.51 -3.50
N ALA A 186 8.70 -8.52 -4.39
CA ALA A 186 9.02 -8.70 -5.81
C ALA A 186 10.49 -9.11 -6.01
N ALA A 187 11.43 -8.50 -5.26
CA ALA A 187 12.84 -8.88 -5.29
C ALA A 187 13.06 -10.33 -4.83
N ALA A 188 12.38 -10.77 -3.76
CA ALA A 188 12.44 -12.15 -3.27
C ALA A 188 11.93 -13.16 -4.31
N ILE A 189 10.82 -12.87 -4.98
CA ILE A 189 10.29 -13.70 -6.08
C ILE A 189 11.29 -13.77 -7.24
N SER A 190 11.86 -12.64 -7.64
CA SER A 190 12.88 -12.60 -8.70
C SER A 190 14.10 -13.45 -8.35
N SER A 191 14.56 -13.43 -7.10
CA SER A 191 15.66 -14.27 -6.63
C SER A 191 15.32 -15.76 -6.73
N THR A 192 14.12 -16.16 -6.31
CA THR A 192 13.64 -17.55 -6.41
C THR A 192 13.54 -18.02 -7.86
N ASN A 193 13.05 -17.16 -8.75
CA ASN A 193 12.96 -17.47 -10.18
C ASN A 193 14.35 -17.66 -10.79
N ALA A 194 15.32 -16.82 -10.45
CA ALA A 194 16.70 -16.94 -10.92
C ALA A 194 17.33 -18.28 -10.51
N VAL A 195 17.13 -18.72 -9.25
CA VAL A 195 17.60 -20.02 -8.77
C VAL A 195 16.91 -21.16 -9.54
N THR A 196 15.60 -21.09 -9.72
CA THR A 196 14.83 -22.08 -10.48
C THR A 196 15.34 -22.21 -11.91
N TYR A 197 15.54 -21.10 -12.61
CA TYR A 197 16.08 -21.11 -13.98
C TYR A 197 17.49 -21.69 -14.04
N SER A 198 18.34 -21.38 -13.05
CA SER A 198 19.68 -21.98 -12.96
C SER A 198 19.62 -23.51 -12.79
N GLN A 199 18.70 -24.02 -11.98
CA GLN A 199 18.53 -25.46 -11.77
C GLN A 199 18.02 -26.16 -13.04
N VAL A 200 17.04 -25.55 -13.74
CA VAL A 200 16.54 -26.07 -15.02
C VAL A 200 17.64 -26.10 -16.07
N ALA A 201 18.45 -25.05 -16.18
CA ALA A 201 19.59 -25.01 -17.08
C ALA A 201 20.61 -26.11 -16.77
N GLN A 202 20.92 -26.31 -15.48
CA GLN A 202 21.84 -27.37 -15.05
C GLN A 202 21.30 -28.77 -15.35
N ALA A 203 20.00 -29.00 -15.15
CA ALA A 203 19.36 -30.27 -15.48
C ALA A 203 19.40 -30.55 -16.99
N ALA A 204 19.10 -29.54 -17.82
CA ALA A 204 19.18 -29.65 -19.27
C ALA A 204 20.61 -29.97 -19.75
N ALA A 205 21.63 -29.33 -19.16
CA ALA A 205 23.02 -29.64 -19.45
C ALA A 205 23.39 -31.09 -19.11
N THR A 206 22.95 -31.60 -17.96
CA THR A 206 23.15 -33.00 -17.55
C THR A 206 22.47 -33.97 -18.53
N SER A 207 21.24 -33.68 -18.96
CA SER A 207 20.52 -34.49 -19.94
C SER A 207 21.25 -34.53 -21.29
N ALA A 208 21.77 -33.38 -21.76
CA ALA A 208 22.55 -33.30 -22.98
C ALA A 208 23.86 -34.11 -22.90
N GLN A 209 24.58 -34.01 -21.78
CA GLN A 209 25.81 -34.78 -21.55
C GLN A 209 25.53 -36.29 -21.54
N SER A 210 24.45 -36.72 -20.89
CA SER A 210 24.04 -38.13 -20.85
C SER A 210 23.70 -38.65 -22.24
N ALA A 211 22.97 -37.86 -23.05
CA ALA A 211 22.67 -38.20 -24.43
C ALA A 211 23.95 -38.37 -25.28
N GLY A 212 24.94 -37.49 -25.11
CA GLY A 212 26.24 -37.59 -25.79
C GLY A 212 27.03 -38.85 -25.40
N THR A 213 27.05 -39.20 -24.11
CA THR A 213 27.68 -40.44 -23.62
C THR A 213 27.00 -41.67 -24.20
N ASN A 214 25.65 -41.69 -24.22
CA ASN A 214 24.88 -42.79 -24.81
C ASN A 214 25.15 -42.94 -26.31
N MET A 215 25.24 -41.84 -27.05
CA MET A 215 25.57 -41.86 -28.48
C MET A 215 26.97 -42.43 -28.71
N THR A 216 27.95 -42.02 -27.90
CA THR A 216 29.33 -42.54 -27.99
C THR A 216 29.38 -44.05 -27.73
N ALA A 217 28.63 -44.54 -26.73
CA ALA A 217 28.50 -45.96 -26.43
C ALA A 217 27.89 -46.74 -27.60
N GLN A 218 26.80 -46.23 -28.19
CA GLN A 218 26.14 -46.85 -29.34
C GLN A 218 27.05 -46.92 -30.57
N ILE A 219 27.83 -45.87 -30.85
CA ILE A 219 28.82 -45.89 -31.94
C ILE A 219 29.86 -47.00 -31.69
N GLY A 220 30.39 -47.10 -30.47
CA GLY A 220 31.33 -48.15 -30.12
C GLY A 220 30.75 -49.56 -30.28
N ASP A 221 29.49 -49.76 -29.89
CA ASP A 221 28.82 -51.06 -30.08
C ASP A 221 28.54 -51.36 -31.55
N ALA A 222 28.11 -50.38 -32.34
CA ALA A 222 27.91 -50.53 -33.78
C ALA A 222 29.22 -50.95 -34.49
N GLN A 223 30.36 -50.37 -34.08
CA GLN A 223 31.68 -50.78 -34.58
C GLN A 223 31.99 -52.23 -34.23
N LYS A 224 31.69 -52.68 -33.00
CA LYS A 224 31.85 -54.10 -32.61
C LYS A 224 31.00 -55.03 -33.47
N TYR A 225 29.73 -54.69 -33.71
CA TYR A 225 28.86 -55.48 -34.59
C TYR A 225 29.41 -55.55 -36.02
N ALA A 226 29.97 -54.46 -36.54
CA ALA A 226 30.49 -54.39 -37.91
C ALA A 226 31.85 -55.10 -38.09
N ALA A 227 32.77 -54.95 -37.14
CA ALA A 227 34.19 -55.29 -37.33
C ALA A 227 34.65 -56.57 -36.62
N ASN A 228 33.88 -57.12 -35.66
CA ASN A 228 34.35 -58.31 -34.93
C ASN A 228 34.50 -59.53 -35.86
N PRO A 229 35.58 -60.32 -35.72
CA PRO A 229 35.80 -61.52 -36.51
C PRO A 229 34.64 -62.52 -36.38
N ALA A 230 34.40 -63.30 -37.43
CA ALA A 230 33.43 -64.39 -37.38
C ALA A 230 33.76 -65.38 -36.24
N ASN A 231 32.72 -65.92 -35.60
CA ASN A 231 32.80 -66.91 -34.52
C ASN A 231 33.50 -66.41 -33.24
N THR A 232 33.62 -65.09 -33.07
CA THR A 232 34.06 -64.47 -31.82
C THR A 232 32.90 -63.72 -31.17
N THR A 233 32.77 -63.84 -29.85
CA THR A 233 31.75 -63.11 -29.09
C THR A 233 32.32 -61.82 -28.52
N PHE A 234 31.45 -60.84 -28.29
CA PHE A 234 31.80 -59.59 -27.63
C PHE A 234 30.72 -59.14 -26.64
N THR A 235 31.09 -58.14 -25.84
CA THR A 235 30.20 -57.51 -24.86
C THR A 235 29.89 -56.08 -25.29
N THR A 236 28.61 -55.72 -25.28
CA THR A 236 28.16 -54.35 -25.57
C THR A 236 28.51 -53.40 -24.43
N THR A 237 28.42 -52.10 -24.67
CA THR A 237 28.63 -51.08 -23.64
C THR A 237 27.55 -51.13 -22.56
N ALA A 238 26.36 -51.65 -22.89
CA ALA A 238 25.31 -51.97 -21.91
C ALA A 238 25.59 -53.26 -21.10
N GLY A 239 26.73 -53.92 -21.31
CA GLY A 239 27.11 -55.14 -20.59
C GLY A 239 26.45 -56.41 -21.12
N VAL A 240 25.77 -56.37 -22.27
CA VAL A 240 25.19 -57.56 -22.89
C VAL A 240 26.32 -58.40 -23.48
N THR A 241 26.56 -59.57 -22.89
CA THR A 241 27.63 -60.49 -23.29
C THR A 241 27.16 -61.46 -24.38
N GLY A 242 28.10 -62.17 -25.02
CA GLY A 242 27.79 -63.24 -25.96
C GLY A 242 27.25 -62.78 -27.32
N GLN A 243 27.37 -61.50 -27.64
CA GLN A 243 26.94 -60.97 -28.93
C GLN A 243 27.88 -61.42 -30.05
N LEU A 244 27.33 -61.65 -31.24
CA LEU A 244 28.06 -62.06 -32.44
C LEU A 244 27.99 -60.96 -33.51
N SER A 245 29.02 -60.88 -34.36
CA SER A 245 29.13 -59.83 -35.37
C SER A 245 28.22 -60.06 -36.58
N ALA A 246 27.98 -59.00 -37.36
CA ALA A 246 27.30 -59.10 -38.64
C ALA A 246 28.06 -60.04 -39.61
N LEU A 247 29.40 -60.05 -39.55
CA LEU A 247 30.24 -60.95 -40.33
C LEU A 247 30.04 -62.43 -39.96
N HIS A 248 29.84 -62.76 -38.68
CA HIS A 248 29.50 -64.12 -38.26
C HIS A 248 28.20 -64.59 -38.93
N TYR A 249 27.13 -63.80 -38.83
CA TYR A 249 25.84 -64.16 -39.43
C TYR A 249 25.89 -64.20 -40.96
N ALA A 250 26.64 -63.30 -41.60
CA ALA A 250 26.87 -63.34 -43.04
C ALA A 250 27.63 -64.60 -43.48
N THR A 251 28.65 -65.00 -42.70
CA THR A 251 29.41 -66.23 -42.95
C THR A 251 28.52 -67.46 -42.79
N LEU A 252 27.71 -67.51 -41.72
CA LEU A 252 26.76 -68.59 -41.48
C LEU A 252 25.77 -68.71 -42.65
N ALA A 253 25.19 -67.59 -43.08
CA ALA A 253 24.28 -67.55 -44.21
C ALA A 253 24.95 -68.05 -45.51
N ASN A 254 26.18 -67.62 -45.79
CA ASN A 254 26.92 -68.08 -46.98
C ASN A 254 27.29 -69.57 -46.92
N THR A 255 27.66 -70.09 -45.75
CA THR A 255 27.96 -71.51 -45.55
C THR A 255 26.75 -72.39 -45.81
N TYR A 256 25.53 -71.91 -45.54
CA TYR A 256 24.30 -72.66 -45.83
C TYR A 256 23.66 -72.29 -47.17
N ALA A 257 24.06 -71.18 -47.79
CA ALA A 257 23.57 -70.78 -49.11
C ALA A 257 24.06 -71.78 -50.17
N GLY A 258 23.12 -72.45 -50.82
CA GLY A 258 23.42 -73.37 -51.92
C GLY A 258 23.65 -74.83 -51.52
N PHE A 259 23.74 -75.13 -50.23
CA PHE A 259 23.88 -76.51 -49.77
C PHE A 259 22.52 -77.18 -49.61
N THR A 260 22.47 -78.43 -50.06
CA THR A 260 21.34 -79.30 -49.80
C THR A 260 21.32 -79.64 -48.31
N VAL A 261 20.41 -79.06 -47.54
CA VAL A 261 20.27 -79.37 -46.12
C VAL A 261 19.38 -80.59 -45.99
N PHE A 262 19.88 -81.64 -45.34
CA PHE A 262 19.06 -82.81 -44.99
C PHE A 262 18.21 -82.47 -43.76
N TYR A 263 16.89 -82.62 -43.88
CA TYR A 263 15.95 -82.29 -42.79
C TYR A 263 15.55 -83.52 -42.00
N GLY A 264 15.45 -84.67 -42.66
CA GLY A 264 15.07 -85.90 -42.00
C GLY A 264 14.50 -86.92 -42.96
N PHE A 265 14.05 -88.02 -42.37
CA PHE A 265 13.21 -88.98 -43.07
C PHE A 265 11.81 -88.93 -42.47
N HIS A 266 10.79 -89.00 -43.31
CA HIS A 266 9.41 -89.19 -42.84
C HIS A 266 8.79 -90.42 -43.49
N ARG A 267 7.77 -90.96 -42.83
CA ARG A 267 6.98 -92.06 -43.38
C ARG A 267 5.80 -91.49 -44.14
N THR A 268 5.72 -91.78 -45.42
CA THR A 268 4.58 -91.39 -46.25
C THR A 268 3.31 -92.13 -45.79
N THR A 269 2.14 -91.60 -46.15
CA THR A 269 0.83 -92.23 -45.89
C THR A 269 0.69 -93.62 -46.51
N ALA A 270 1.48 -93.94 -47.54
CA ALA A 270 1.58 -95.27 -48.16
C ALA A 270 2.55 -96.22 -47.41
N GLY A 271 3.15 -95.78 -46.30
CA GLY A 271 4.03 -96.58 -45.45
C GLY A 271 5.51 -96.62 -45.88
N ALA A 272 5.86 -96.01 -47.01
CA ALA A 272 7.23 -95.90 -47.51
C ALA A 272 8.04 -94.84 -46.75
N PHE A 273 9.33 -95.09 -46.56
CA PHE A 273 10.27 -94.16 -45.93
C PHE A 273 10.84 -93.21 -46.99
N LYS A 274 10.65 -91.90 -46.80
CA LYS A 274 11.11 -90.88 -47.75
C LYS A 274 12.14 -89.99 -47.08
N LEU A 275 13.21 -89.73 -47.83
CA LEU A 275 14.28 -88.80 -47.50
C LEU A 275 13.85 -87.39 -47.95
N ASP A 276 13.76 -86.45 -47.01
CA ASP A 276 13.55 -85.04 -47.34
C ASP A 276 14.82 -84.23 -47.14
N TYR A 277 15.11 -83.42 -48.15
CA TYR A 277 16.20 -82.49 -48.18
C TYR A 277 15.74 -81.24 -48.92
N ALA A 278 16.15 -80.05 -48.47
CA ALA A 278 15.94 -78.83 -49.22
C ALA A 278 17.09 -78.64 -50.18
N THR A 279 16.79 -78.26 -51.42
CA THR A 279 17.80 -77.81 -52.38
C THR A 279 18.04 -76.31 -52.23
N ALA A 280 19.10 -75.80 -52.86
CA ALA A 280 19.43 -74.37 -52.88
C ALA A 280 18.28 -73.41 -53.26
N SER A 281 17.28 -73.90 -53.99
CA SER A 281 16.14 -73.14 -54.50
C SER A 281 14.81 -73.51 -53.81
N ASP A 282 14.86 -74.34 -52.77
CA ASP A 282 13.65 -74.79 -52.09
C ASP A 282 13.12 -73.71 -51.13
N THR A 283 11.84 -73.38 -51.27
CA THR A 283 11.13 -72.39 -50.45
C THR A 283 10.17 -73.04 -49.46
N ALA A 284 10.20 -74.37 -49.32
CA ALA A 284 9.36 -75.09 -48.38
C ALA A 284 9.80 -74.85 -46.93
N THR A 285 8.84 -74.51 -46.07
CA THR A 285 9.07 -74.43 -44.63
C THR A 285 8.83 -75.82 -44.03
N TYR A 286 9.91 -76.48 -43.64
CA TYR A 286 9.87 -77.77 -42.94
C TYR A 286 9.76 -77.55 -41.44
N LYS A 287 8.68 -78.02 -40.81
CA LYS A 287 8.49 -77.93 -39.36
C LYS A 287 8.93 -79.23 -38.69
N VAL A 288 9.27 -79.15 -37.41
CA VAL A 288 9.67 -80.33 -36.63
C VAL A 288 8.52 -81.35 -36.58
N GLU A 289 7.27 -80.88 -36.59
CA GLU A 289 6.08 -81.74 -36.60
C GLU A 289 5.96 -82.64 -37.83
N ASP A 290 6.54 -82.25 -38.98
CA ASP A 290 6.45 -83.01 -40.24
C ASP A 290 7.24 -84.34 -40.18
N TYR A 291 8.13 -84.47 -39.19
CA TYR A 291 9.02 -85.63 -39.00
C TYR A 291 8.68 -86.45 -37.74
N GLN A 292 7.52 -86.21 -37.13
CA GLN A 292 7.03 -86.98 -36.00
C GLN A 292 6.12 -88.12 -36.45
N TYR A 293 6.21 -89.28 -35.82
CA TYR A 293 5.25 -90.38 -36.02
C TYR A 293 4.56 -90.69 -34.70
N LYS A 294 3.23 -90.58 -34.70
CA LYS A 294 2.38 -90.72 -33.51
C LYS A 294 2.77 -89.77 -32.36
N GLY A 295 3.18 -88.54 -32.71
CA GLY A 295 3.50 -87.48 -31.75
C GLY A 295 4.90 -87.59 -31.12
N GLU A 296 5.71 -88.53 -31.57
CA GLU A 296 7.08 -88.74 -31.10
C GLU A 296 8.06 -88.60 -32.27
N ALA A 297 9.19 -87.90 -32.04
CA ALA A 297 10.23 -87.74 -33.05
C ALA A 297 10.87 -89.10 -33.35
N GLN A 298 10.80 -89.54 -34.60
CA GLN A 298 11.37 -90.82 -35.00
C GLN A 298 12.72 -90.57 -35.68
N TRP A 299 13.78 -90.88 -34.93
CA TRP A 299 15.18 -91.01 -35.36
C TRP A 299 16.01 -89.71 -35.39
N HIS A 300 16.82 -89.55 -34.34
CA HIS A 300 17.95 -88.62 -34.27
C HIS A 300 19.20 -89.36 -34.75
N ILE A 301 19.69 -89.12 -35.97
CA ILE A 301 21.02 -89.60 -36.38
C ILE A 301 22.06 -88.57 -35.96
N GLY A 302 22.24 -88.43 -34.65
CA GLY A 302 23.34 -87.73 -33.98
C GLY A 302 23.42 -86.20 -34.13
N ASP A 303 24.29 -85.61 -33.30
CA ASP A 303 24.74 -84.23 -33.47
C ASP A 303 25.63 -84.10 -34.73
N SER A 304 25.87 -82.86 -35.15
CA SER A 304 26.70 -82.51 -36.33
C SER A 304 28.03 -83.27 -36.44
N ALA A 305 28.61 -83.74 -35.32
CA ALA A 305 29.88 -84.45 -35.31
C ALA A 305 29.76 -85.94 -35.73
N ALA A 306 28.56 -86.52 -35.68
CA ALA A 306 28.32 -87.90 -36.15
C ALA A 306 28.11 -88.00 -37.67
N LEU A 307 27.60 -86.93 -38.30
CA LEU A 307 27.22 -86.91 -39.72
C LEU A 307 28.33 -86.41 -40.66
N HIS A 308 29.35 -85.75 -40.11
CA HIS A 308 30.48 -85.16 -40.83
C HIS A 308 31.77 -85.37 -40.06
N SER A 309 32.93 -85.47 -40.72
CA SER A 309 34.20 -85.36 -39.99
C SER A 309 34.33 -83.94 -39.43
N ALA A 310 34.50 -83.81 -38.12
CA ALA A 310 34.77 -82.51 -37.51
C ALA A 310 36.16 -82.04 -37.94
N THR A 311 36.24 -80.99 -38.75
CA THR A 311 37.47 -80.21 -38.87
C THR A 311 37.36 -79.04 -37.91
N SER A 312 38.36 -78.84 -37.06
CA SER A 312 38.43 -77.71 -36.14
C SER A 312 38.27 -76.40 -36.92
N GLY A 313 37.18 -75.66 -36.70
CA GLY A 313 36.91 -74.38 -37.38
C GLY A 313 35.49 -74.14 -37.88
N GLY A 314 34.51 -74.97 -37.54
CA GLY A 314 33.10 -74.71 -37.89
C GLY A 314 32.75 -74.95 -39.36
N THR A 315 33.66 -75.58 -40.13
CA THR A 315 33.34 -76.15 -41.44
C THR A 315 33.12 -77.65 -41.26
N GLN A 316 31.92 -78.15 -41.56
CA GLN A 316 31.65 -79.59 -41.56
C GLN A 316 32.46 -80.27 -42.67
N GLY A 317 33.17 -81.35 -42.34
CA GLY A 317 33.86 -82.20 -43.31
C GLY A 317 32.91 -83.03 -44.17
N THR A 318 33.47 -83.91 -45.01
CA THR A 318 32.70 -84.76 -45.94
C THR A 318 31.58 -85.54 -45.23
N PRO A 319 30.36 -85.60 -45.80
CA PRO A 319 29.25 -86.36 -45.21
C PRO A 319 29.62 -87.83 -45.03
N ARG A 320 29.31 -88.41 -43.86
CA ARG A 320 29.58 -89.84 -43.55
C ARG A 320 28.51 -90.80 -44.08
N TYR A 321 27.59 -90.33 -44.92
CA TYR A 321 26.57 -91.14 -45.57
C TYR A 321 26.65 -91.01 -47.10
N SER A 322 26.37 -92.10 -47.81
CA SER A 322 26.24 -92.13 -49.28
C SER A 322 25.15 -93.13 -49.70
N LEU A 323 24.67 -93.03 -50.93
CA LEU A 323 23.79 -94.04 -51.54
C LEU A 323 24.62 -94.83 -52.55
N ASN A 324 24.55 -96.17 -52.53
CA ASN A 324 25.16 -96.95 -53.60
C ASN A 324 24.34 -96.88 -54.90
N SER A 325 24.89 -97.43 -55.99
CA SER A 325 24.24 -97.49 -57.31
C SER A 325 22.90 -98.25 -57.32
N SER A 326 22.58 -98.97 -56.24
CA SER A 326 21.32 -99.69 -56.06
C SER A 326 20.35 -98.96 -55.11
N GLY A 327 20.68 -97.74 -54.68
CA GLY A 327 19.82 -96.90 -53.83
C GLY A 327 19.81 -97.29 -52.34
N HIS A 328 20.73 -98.12 -51.88
CA HIS A 328 20.85 -98.44 -50.45
C HIS A 328 21.68 -97.37 -49.73
N LEU A 329 21.22 -96.95 -48.55
CA LEU A 329 21.95 -96.05 -47.65
C LEU A 329 23.17 -96.76 -47.06
N ILE A 330 24.34 -96.20 -47.32
CA ILE A 330 25.61 -96.59 -46.72
C ILE A 330 25.94 -95.58 -45.63
N LEU A 331 26.11 -96.06 -44.41
CA LEU A 331 26.69 -95.33 -43.29
C LEU A 331 28.13 -95.77 -43.13
N THR A 332 29.07 -94.84 -43.25
CA THR A 332 30.51 -95.13 -43.14
C THR A 332 30.92 -94.95 -41.68
N THR A 333 31.19 -96.05 -40.97
CA THR A 333 31.39 -96.04 -39.50
C THR A 333 32.85 -96.12 -39.04
N THR A 334 33.84 -95.91 -39.92
CA THR A 334 35.23 -95.81 -39.46
C THR A 334 35.49 -94.46 -38.80
N ALA A 335 35.96 -94.52 -37.55
CA ALA A 335 36.33 -93.40 -36.69
C ALA A 335 37.26 -92.40 -37.37
#